data_AF-A0A970H952-F1
#
_entry.id   AF-A0A970H952-F1
#
_cell.length_a   1.000
_cell.length_b   1.000
_cell.length_c   1.000
_cell.angle_alpha   90.00
_cell.angle_beta   90.00
_cell.angle_gamma   90.00
#
_symmetry.space_group_name_H-M   'P 1'
#
loop_
_entity.id
_entity.type
_entity.pdbx_description
1 polymer ?
#
loop_
_entity_poly.entity_id
_entity_poly.type
_entity_poly.pdbx_seq_one_letter_code
_entity_poly.pdbx_strand_id
1 'polypeptide(L)'
;MELRPDPAIDDALARALAAGEAVAEAVAESGSPAGRRLLVWSAGQSFGDLGWPRLNQRVALFAEQLLSGSATSGRKTFAMPGGEVEVGIRIHRPAPAS
;
A
#
# COMPACT_ATOMS: atom_id res chain seq x y z
N MET A 1 17.49 -5.88 11.75
CA MET A 1 16.19 -6.42 12.22
C MET A 1 15.39 -6.71 10.97
N GLU A 2 15.27 -7.98 10.59
CA GLU A 2 14.54 -8.37 9.38
C GLU A 2 13.05 -8.09 9.61
N LEU A 3 12.46 -7.23 8.78
CA LEU A 3 11.03 -6.97 8.76
C LEU A 3 10.33 -8.27 8.38
N ARG A 4 9.87 -9.01 9.40
CA ARG A 4 9.00 -10.16 9.15
C ARG A 4 7.69 -9.61 8.57
N PRO A 5 7.27 -10.10 7.40
CA PRO A 5 6.02 -9.65 6.82
C PRO A 5 4.87 -9.95 7.79
N ASP A 6 3.95 -8.99 7.93
CA ASP A 6 2.74 -9.18 8.73
C ASP A 6 1.85 -10.22 8.02
N PRO A 7 1.66 -11.43 8.60
CA PRO A 7 0.95 -12.52 7.94
C PRO A 7 -0.51 -12.14 7.61
N ALA A 8 -1.12 -11.23 8.38
CA ALA A 8 -2.48 -10.78 8.10
C ALA A 8 -2.55 -9.91 6.84
N ILE A 9 -1.51 -9.13 6.54
CA ILE A 9 -1.44 -8.33 5.32
C ILE A 9 -1.25 -9.24 4.10
N ASP A 10 -0.39 -10.26 4.21
CA ASP A 10 -0.17 -11.20 3.11
C ASP A 10 -1.43 -12.02 2.81
N ASP A 11 -2.13 -12.49 3.86
CA ASP A 11 -3.43 -13.17 3.71
C ASP A 11 -4.48 -12.28 3.06
N ALA A 12 -4.55 -11.00 3.45
CA ALA A 12 -5.49 -10.04 2.87
C ALA A 12 -5.19 -9.79 1.39
N LEU A 13 -3.92 -9.63 1.02
CA LEU A 13 -3.50 -9.48 -0.37
C LEU A 13 -3.84 -10.73 -1.20
N ALA A 14 -3.51 -11.91 -0.69
CA ALA A 14 -3.80 -13.17 -1.37
C ALA A 14 -5.30 -13.36 -1.62
N ARG A 15 -6.14 -13.05 -0.62
CA ARG A 15 -7.60 -13.11 -0.74
C ARG A 15 -8.14 -12.14 -1.78
N ALA A 16 -7.66 -10.91 -1.81
CA ALA A 16 -8.10 -9.92 -2.79
C ALA A 16 -7.77 -10.36 -4.22
N LEU A 17 -6.54 -10.87 -4.44
CA LEU A 17 -6.15 -11.38 -5.76
C LEU A 17 -6.95 -12.61 -6.18
N ALA A 18 -7.25 -13.52 -5.24
CA ALA A 18 -8.12 -14.66 -5.50
C ALA A 18 -9.57 -14.27 -5.81
N ALA A 19 -10.04 -13.14 -5.27
CA ALA A 19 -11.35 -12.55 -5.55
C ALA A 19 -11.40 -11.77 -6.87
N GLY A 20 -10.29 -11.65 -7.61
CA GLY A 20 -10.24 -10.86 -8.84
C GLY A 20 -10.16 -9.35 -8.59
N GLU A 21 -9.72 -8.93 -7.42
CA GLU A 21 -9.60 -7.52 -7.06
C GLU A 21 -8.17 -7.01 -7.26
N ALA A 22 -8.04 -5.81 -7.83
CA ALA A 22 -6.75 -5.11 -7.90
C ALA A 22 -6.47 -4.41 -6.56
N VAL A 23 -5.23 -4.54 -6.08
CA VAL A 23 -4.80 -3.99 -4.78
C VAL A 23 -3.48 -3.26 -4.95
N ALA A 24 -3.37 -2.09 -4.36
CA ALA A 24 -2.11 -1.39 -4.19
C ALA A 24 -1.51 -1.72 -2.83
N GLU A 25 -0.27 -2.18 -2.83
CA GLU A 25 0.53 -2.38 -1.63
C GLU A 25 1.47 -1.19 -1.46
N ALA A 26 1.29 -0.44 -0.38
CA ALA A 26 2.19 0.64 0.02
C ALA A 26 3.12 0.18 1.14
N VAL A 27 4.40 0.52 1.04
CA VAL A 27 5.45 0.20 2.01
C VAL A 27 6.20 1.47 2.36
N ALA A 28 6.35 1.77 3.65
CA ALA A 28 7.26 2.82 4.11
C ALA A 28 8.71 2.35 3.91
N GLU A 29 9.37 2.82 2.86
CA GLU A 29 10.73 2.40 2.47
C GLU A 29 11.80 3.05 3.36
N SER A 30 11.56 4.28 3.83
CA SER A 30 12.47 5.01 4.72
C SER A 30 11.72 5.99 5.62
N GLY A 31 12.37 6.47 6.69
CA GLY A 31 11.77 7.33 7.71
C GLY A 31 11.27 6.56 8.93
N SER A 32 10.58 7.24 9.84
CA SER A 32 9.99 6.62 11.03
C SER A 32 8.47 6.71 10.98
N PRO A 33 7.73 5.59 10.85
CA PRO A 33 8.20 4.19 10.94
C PRO A 33 8.45 3.49 9.59
N ALA A 34 9.67 2.98 9.39
CA ALA A 34 10.03 2.17 8.21
C ALA A 34 9.46 0.74 8.26
N GLY A 35 9.22 0.16 7.09
CA GLY A 35 8.81 -1.22 6.87
C GLY A 35 7.33 -1.52 7.13
N ARG A 36 6.57 -0.51 7.54
CA ARG A 36 5.12 -0.64 7.70
C ARG A 36 4.44 -0.70 6.35
N ARG A 37 3.32 -1.44 6.29
CA ARG A 37 2.58 -1.73 5.07
C ARG A 37 1.13 -1.30 5.18
N LEU A 38 0.55 -0.93 4.04
CA LEU A 38 -0.85 -0.58 3.87
C LEU A 38 -1.34 -1.12 2.52
N LEU A 39 -2.40 -1.91 2.53
CA LEU A 39 -3.12 -2.31 1.33
C LEU A 39 -4.24 -1.31 1.05
N VAL A 40 -4.47 -1.01 -0.23
CA VAL A 40 -5.48 -0.07 -0.70
C VAL A 40 -6.20 -0.66 -1.90
N TRP A 41 -7.53 -0.58 -1.91
CA TRP A 41 -8.41 -1.02 -3.01
C TRP A 41 -9.01 0.18 -3.76
N SER A 42 -9.51 -0.05 -4.97
CA SER A 42 -10.09 1.00 -5.84
C SER A 42 -11.38 1.66 -5.31
N ALA A 43 -11.93 1.18 -4.19
CA ALA A 43 -13.13 1.72 -3.53
C ALA A 43 -12.83 2.47 -2.21
N GLY A 44 -11.57 2.81 -1.94
CA GLY A 44 -11.18 3.54 -0.72
C GLY A 44 -11.08 2.67 0.54
N GLN A 45 -11.30 1.35 0.42
CA GLN A 45 -10.96 0.40 1.47
C GLN A 45 -9.43 0.35 1.63
N SER A 46 -8.98 0.26 2.88
CA SER A 46 -7.57 0.03 3.19
C SER A 46 -7.40 -0.90 4.39
N PHE A 47 -6.26 -1.60 4.45
CA PHE A 47 -5.93 -2.54 5.51
C PHE A 47 -4.45 -2.45 5.87
N GLY A 48 -4.14 -2.40 7.16
CA GLY A 48 -2.80 -2.11 7.67
C GLY A 48 -2.66 -0.67 8.17
N ASP A 49 -1.44 -0.27 8.49
CA ASP A 49 -1.16 1.02 9.11
C ASP A 49 0.29 1.42 8.86
N LEU A 50 0.52 2.64 8.36
CA LEU A 50 1.85 3.23 8.17
C LEU A 50 2.31 4.03 9.40
N GLY A 51 1.59 3.93 10.52
CA GLY A 51 1.96 4.53 11.81
C GLY A 51 1.42 5.92 12.05
N TRP A 52 0.72 6.51 11.08
CA TRP A 52 0.03 7.79 11.26
C TRP A 52 -1.26 7.86 10.43
N PRO A 53 -2.43 8.10 11.05
CA PRO A 53 -3.71 8.10 10.32
C PRO A 53 -3.76 9.04 9.11
N ARG A 54 -3.13 10.22 9.21
CA ARG A 54 -3.09 11.18 8.10
C ARG A 54 -2.13 10.75 6.99
N LEU A 55 -1.08 9.99 7.30
CA LEU A 55 -0.26 9.35 6.27
C LEU A 55 -1.09 8.29 5.54
N ASN A 56 -1.78 7.42 6.29
CA ASN A 56 -2.61 6.35 5.71
C ASN A 56 -3.61 6.92 4.69
N GLN A 57 -4.32 7.98 5.05
CA GLN A 57 -5.27 8.64 4.15
C GLN A 57 -4.60 9.23 2.90
N ARG A 58 -3.46 9.91 3.05
CA ARG A 58 -2.75 10.53 1.91
C ARG A 58 -2.16 9.49 0.97
N VAL A 59 -1.66 8.39 1.51
CA VAL A 59 -1.14 7.27 0.73
C VAL A 59 -2.27 6.53 0.03
N ALA A 60 -3.41 6.32 0.70
CA ALA A 60 -4.59 5.70 0.09
C ALA A 60 -5.05 6.48 -1.15
N LEU A 61 -5.21 7.80 -1.05
CA LEU A 61 -5.58 8.64 -2.19
C LEU A 61 -4.57 8.54 -3.36
N PHE A 62 -3.28 8.51 -3.06
CA PHE A 62 -2.25 8.37 -4.10
C PHE A 62 -2.26 6.96 -4.72
N ALA A 63 -2.45 5.93 -3.91
CA ALA A 63 -2.55 4.55 -4.36
C ALA A 63 -3.79 4.31 -5.25
N GLU A 64 -4.94 4.89 -4.87
CA GLU A 64 -6.18 4.86 -5.67
C GLU A 64 -5.99 5.52 -7.04
N GLN A 65 -5.29 6.65 -7.10
CA GLN A 65 -4.93 7.28 -8.37
C GLN A 65 -4.10 6.35 -9.25
N LEU A 66 -3.10 5.66 -8.69
CA LEU A 66 -2.29 4.69 -9.42
C LEU A 66 -3.10 3.47 -9.87
N LEU A 67 -4.02 2.98 -9.03
CA LEU A 67 -4.93 1.87 -9.35
C LEU A 67 -5.87 2.19 -10.50
N SER A 68 -6.40 3.42 -10.55
CA SER A 68 -7.27 3.88 -11.63
C SER A 68 -6.52 4.06 -12.96
N GLY A 69 -5.19 4.20 -12.91
CA GLY A 69 -4.33 4.36 -14.07
C GLY A 69 -3.76 3.04 -14.58
N SER A 70 -2.87 3.17 -15.57
CA SER A 70 -2.08 2.07 -16.14
C SER A 70 -0.76 1.81 -15.37
N ALA A 71 -0.51 2.53 -14.28
CA ALA A 71 0.72 2.39 -13.51
C ALA A 71 0.82 0.99 -12.87
N THR A 72 2.05 0.48 -12.76
CA THR A 72 2.38 -0.78 -12.06
C THR A 72 3.03 -0.54 -10.71
N SER A 73 3.57 0.65 -10.49
CA SER A 73 4.17 1.09 -9.24
C SER A 73 4.20 2.62 -9.15
N GLY A 74 4.51 3.13 -7.97
CA GLY A 74 4.78 4.54 -7.72
C GLY A 74 5.66 4.71 -6.49
N ARG A 75 6.28 5.87 -6.34
CA ARG A 75 7.04 6.24 -5.14
C ARG A 75 6.81 7.70 -4.84
N LYS A 76 6.62 8.03 -3.56
CA LYS A 76 6.41 9.41 -3.15
C LYS A 76 6.82 9.64 -1.70
N THR A 77 7.41 10.80 -1.46
CA THR A 77 7.74 11.28 -0.12
C THR A 77 6.57 12.04 0.49
N PHE A 78 6.26 11.75 1.75
CA PHE A 78 5.18 12.38 2.50
C PHE A 78 5.73 13.03 3.78
N ALA A 79 5.39 14.30 4.00
CA ALA A 79 5.65 14.96 5.27
C ALA A 79 4.79 14.36 6.42
N MET A 80 5.41 14.20 7.58
CA MET A 80 4.85 13.68 8.82
C MET A 80 5.28 14.50 10.04
N PRO A 81 4.60 14.38 11.20
CA PRO A 81 5.11 14.86 12.46
C PRO A 81 6.42 14.12 12.78
N GLY A 82 7.54 14.84 12.79
CA GLY A 82 8.87 14.27 13.04
C GLY A 82 9.73 14.04 11.80
N GLY A 83 9.27 14.39 10.59
CA GLY A 83 10.11 14.39 9.39
C GLY A 83 9.36 13.98 8.13
N GLU A 84 10.05 13.25 7.26
CA GLU A 84 9.49 12.73 6.02
C GLU A 84 9.59 11.21 5.98
N VAL A 85 8.68 10.59 5.25
CA VAL A 85 8.66 9.16 4.98
C VAL A 85 8.55 8.95 3.47
N GLU A 86 9.41 8.12 2.92
CA GLU A 86 9.28 7.67 1.53
C GLU A 86 8.41 6.43 1.49
N VAL A 87 7.39 6.44 0.63
CA VAL A 87 6.47 5.31 0.47
C VAL A 87 6.57 4.81 -0.97
N GLY A 88 6.97 3.55 -1.11
CA GLY A 88 6.90 2.80 -2.35
C GLY A 88 5.54 2.12 -2.46
N ILE A 89 4.95 2.12 -3.66
CA ILE A 89 3.66 1.51 -3.97
C ILE A 89 3.84 0.53 -5.11
N ARG A 90 3.31 -0.67 -4.96
CA ARG A 90 3.23 -1.70 -6.01
C ARG A 90 1.78 -2.05 -6.28
N ILE A 91 1.40 -2.12 -7.55
CA ILE A 91 0.05 -2.49 -7.97
C ILE A 91 0.02 -3.98 -8.29
N HIS A 92 -0.82 -4.72 -7.58
CA HIS A 92 -1.10 -6.13 -7.80
C HIS A 92 -2.44 -6.24 -8.51
N ARG A 93 -2.44 -6.84 -9.70
CA ARG A 93 -3.65 -7.11 -10.47
C ARG A 93 -3.84 -8.62 -10.56
N PRO A 94 -5.09 -9.12 -10.48
CA PRO A 94 -5.36 -10.53 -10.70
C PRO A 94 -4.94 -10.93 -12.12
N ALA A 95 -4.53 -12.19 -12.30
CA ALA A 95 -4.28 -12.72 -13.63
C ALA A 95 -5.57 -12.66 -14.47
N PRO A 96 -5.49 -12.33 -15.77
CA PRO A 96 -6.66 -12.38 -16.64
C PRO A 96 -7.22 -13.81 -16.65
N ALA A 97 -8.52 -13.94 -16.36
CA ALA A 97 -9.21 -15.22 -16.51
C ALA A 97 -9.09 -15.64 -17.99
N SER A 98 -8.49 -16.81 -18.22
CA SER A 98 -8.34 -17.41 -19.56
C SER A 98 -9.66 -17.97 -20.07
#